data_AF-A0A2V4PTA1-F1
#
_entry.id   AF-A0A2V4PTA1-F1
#
_cell.length_a   1.000
_cell.length_b   1.000
_cell.length_c   1.000
_cell.angle_alpha   90.00
_cell.angle_beta   90.00
_cell.angle_gamma   90.00
#
_symmetry.space_group_name_H-M   'P 1'
#
loop_
_entity.id
_entity.type
_entity.pdbx_description
1 polymer ?
#
loop_
_entity_poly.entity_id
_entity_poly.type
_entity_poly.pdbx_seq_one_letter_code
_entity_poly.pdbx_strand_id
1 'polypeptide(L)' 'MHPDLSAAAWRKSTHSGGGGNCIEVADGFPDVVPVRDSKNPTGPALVFQSHAFAAFVAGVKAADLGAV' A
#
# COMPACT_ATOMS: atom_id res chain seq x y z
N MET A 1 -0.89 -13.89 -12.12
CA MET A 1 -1.23 -14.62 -10.88
C MET A 1 -1.37 -13.58 -9.78
N HIS A 2 -2.55 -13.38 -9.20
CA HIS A 2 -2.71 -12.46 -8.08
C HIS A 2 -2.38 -13.24 -6.79
N PRO A 3 -1.57 -12.70 -5.85
CA PRO A 3 -1.31 -13.37 -4.59
C PRO A 3 -2.61 -13.59 -3.80
N ASP A 4 -2.69 -14.69 -3.04
CA ASP A 4 -3.81 -14.92 -2.13
C ASP A 4 -3.67 -13.97 -0.92
N LEU A 5 -4.57 -13.00 -0.82
CA LEU A 5 -4.56 -11.98 0.23
C LEU A 5 -5.51 -12.29 1.41
N SER A 6 -6.11 -13.48 1.45
CA SER A 6 -7.10 -13.85 2.48
C SER A 6 -6.53 -13.80 3.91
N ALA A 7 -5.24 -14.08 4.08
CA ALA A 7 -4.52 -14.03 5.36
C ALA A 7 -3.66 -12.77 5.53
N ALA A 8 -3.84 -11.75 4.70
CA ALA A 8 -3.03 -10.54 4.75
C ALA A 8 -3.18 -9.79 6.09
N ALA A 9 -2.06 -9.52 6.75
CA ALA A 9 -2.02 -8.69 7.96
C ALA A 9 -1.97 -7.21 7.58
N TRP A 10 -3.15 -6.60 7.42
CA TRP A 10 -3.29 -5.20 7.01
C TRP A 10 -2.87 -4.24 8.11
N ARG A 11 -1.99 -3.30 7.75
CA ARG A 11 -1.51 -2.23 8.63
C ARG A 11 -1.94 -0.88 8.09
N LYS A 12 -2.55 -0.09 8.96
CA LYS A 12 -2.86 1.33 8.72
C LYS A 12 -1.69 2.20 9.18
N SER A 13 -1.46 3.32 8.50
CA SER A 13 -0.49 4.32 8.95
C SER A 13 -0.92 4.93 10.28
N THR A 14 0.02 5.21 11.18
CA THR A 14 -0.24 5.98 12.41
C THR A 14 -0.59 7.45 12.13
N HIS A 15 -0.29 7.94 10.93
CA HIS A 15 -0.66 9.28 10.47
C HIS A 15 -2.09 9.38 9.91
N SER A 16 -2.80 8.25 9.83
CA SER A 16 -4.20 8.20 9.41
C SER A 16 -5.13 8.67 10.53
N GLY A 17 -5.54 9.94 10.49
CA GLY A 17 -6.50 10.54 11.44
C GLY A 17 -7.65 11.29 10.77
N GLY A 18 -8.86 11.20 11.34
CA GLY A 18 -10.02 12.10 11.17
C GLY A 18 -10.71 12.23 9.80
N GLY A 19 -10.07 11.93 8.68
CA GLY A 19 -10.54 12.31 7.34
C GLY A 19 -10.92 11.17 6.38
N GLY A 20 -10.83 9.91 6.80
CA GLY A 20 -11.32 8.76 6.02
C GLY A 20 -10.55 8.39 4.75
N ASN A 21 -9.57 9.15 4.27
CA ASN A 21 -8.84 8.83 3.02
C ASN A 21 -7.61 7.94 3.29
N CYS A 22 -7.81 6.85 4.04
CA CYS A 22 -6.69 6.04 4.51
C CYS A 22 -6.46 4.84 3.60
N ILE A 23 -5.19 4.51 3.34
CA ILE A 23 -4.79 3.26 2.72
C ILE A 23 -4.22 2.31 3.78
N GLU A 24 -4.34 1.01 3.54
CA GLU A 24 -3.68 -0.03 4.32
C GLU A 24 -2.72 -0.80 3.43
N VAL A 25 -1.61 -1.26 4.01
CA VAL A 25 -0.62 -2.10 3.33
C VAL A 25 -0.41 -3.38 4.11
N ALA A 26 -0.08 -4.48 3.43
CA ALA A 26 0.22 -5.74 4.08
C ALA A 26 1.70 -6.12 3.88
N ASP A 27 2.35 -6.58 4.95
CA ASP A 27 3.67 -7.23 4.86
C ASP A 27 3.51 -8.75 4.71
N GLY A 28 4.64 -9.45 4.60
CA GLY A 28 4.69 -10.91 4.62
C GLY A 28 4.44 -11.57 3.26
N PHE A 29 4.29 -10.76 2.20
CA PHE A 29 4.19 -11.23 0.83
C PHE A 29 5.57 -11.15 0.15
N PRO A 30 6.11 -12.28 -0.36
CA PRO A 30 7.35 -12.26 -1.12
C PRO A 30 7.21 -11.39 -2.38
N ASP A 31 8.18 -10.51 -2.61
CA ASP A 31 8.33 -9.66 -3.80
C ASP A 31 7.20 -8.68 -4.13
N VAL A 32 6.14 -8.64 -3.33
CA VAL A 32 5.01 -7.73 -3.54
C VAL A 32 4.55 -7.02 -2.28
N VAL A 33 3.96 -5.85 -2.49
CA VAL A 33 3.30 -5.03 -1.46
C VAL A 33 1.85 -4.82 -1.87
N PRO A 34 0.90 -5.54 -1.24
CA PRO A 34 -0.53 -5.29 -1.39
C PRO A 34 -0.93 -3.98 -0.71
N VAL A 35 -1.75 -3.17 -1.39
CA VAL A 35 -2.29 -1.90 -0.91
C VAL A 35 -3.79 -1.89 -1.17
N ARG A 36 -4.58 -1.53 -0.16
CA ARG A 36 -6.03 -1.39 -0.31
C ARG A 36 -6.55 -0.10 0.29
N ASP A 37 -7.76 0.27 -0.13
CA ASP A 37 -8.52 1.35 0.49
C ASP A 37 -9.10 0.89 1.83
N SER A 38 -8.83 1.65 2.91
CA SER A 38 -9.39 1.35 4.24
C SER A 38 -10.91 1.41 4.26
N LYS A 39 -11.54 2.22 3.38
CA LYS A 39 -13.00 2.38 3.33
C LYS A 39 -13.69 1.25 2.58
N ASN A 40 -12.97 0.51 1.75
CA ASN A 40 -13.48 -0.62 0.99
C ASN A 40 -12.62 -1.88 1.21
N PRO A 41 -12.59 -2.44 2.44
CA PRO A 41 -11.69 -3.53 2.80
C PRO A 41 -12.00 -4.85 2.07
N THR A 42 -13.22 -5.01 1.55
CA THR A 42 -13.65 -6.15 0.73
C THR A 42 -13.49 -5.90 -0.77
N GLY A 43 -13.09 -4.70 -1.17
CA GLY A 43 -12.79 -4.34 -2.54
C GLY A 43 -11.46 -4.90 -3.03
N PRO A 44 -11.13 -4.73 -4.32
CA PRO A 44 -9.88 -5.19 -4.88
C PRO A 44 -8.68 -4.44 -4.28
N ALA A 45 -7.61 -5.18 -3.98
CA ALA A 45 -6.32 -4.61 -3.60
C ALA A 45 -5.43 -4.40 -4.84
N LEU A 46 -4.63 -3.34 -4.81
CA LEU A 46 -3.53 -3.13 -5.74
C LEU A 46 -2.31 -3.91 -5.26
N VAL A 47 -1.57 -4.53 -6.17
CA VAL A 47 -0.37 -5.32 -5.84
C VAL A 47 0.82 -4.73 -6.58
N PHE A 48 1.73 -4.12 -5.83
CA PHE A 48 2.94 -3.53 -6.36
C PHE A 48 4.13 -4.48 -6.18
N GLN A 49 5.11 -4.43 -7.07
CA GLN A 49 6.40 -5.07 -6.81
C GLN A 49 7.10 -4.36 -5.64
N SER A 50 7.72 -5.11 -4.72
CA SER A 50 8.35 -4.54 -3.51
C SER A 50 9.40 -3.49 -3.83
N HIS A 51 10.22 -3.71 -4.85
CA HIS A 51 11.24 -2.73 -5.26
C HIS A 51 10.61 -1.45 -5.83
N ALA A 52 9.53 -1.58 -6.61
CA ALA A 52 8.82 -0.41 -7.16
C ALA A 52 8.13 0.40 -6.05
N PHE A 53 7.52 -0.27 -5.08
CA PHE A 53 6.91 0.39 -3.92
C PHE A 53 7.98 1.09 -3.05
N ALA A 54 9.14 0.47 -2.84
CA ALA A 54 10.25 1.09 -2.12
C ALA A 54 10.79 2.33 -2.84
N ALA A 55 10.98 2.27 -4.16
CA ALA A 55 11.39 3.40 -4.98
C ALA A 55 10.37 4.55 -4.93
N PHE A 56 9.07 4.22 -5.03
CA PHE A 56 8.01 5.20 -4.86
C PHE A 56 8.08 5.91 -3.50
N VAL A 57 8.18 5.17 -2.39
CA VAL A 57 8.29 5.75 -1.05
C VAL A 57 9.55 6.61 -0.90
N ALA A 58 10.67 6.19 -1.48
CA ALA A 58 11.91 6.98 -1.50
C ALA A 58 11.71 8.31 -2.25
N GLY A 59 11.07 8.28 -3.42
CA GLY A 59 10.73 9.49 -4.18
C GLY A 59 9.81 10.44 -3.41
N VAL A 60 8.76 9.92 -2.77
CA VAL A 60 7.87 10.73 -1.90
C VAL A 60 8.69 11.43 -0.81
N LYS A 61 9.59 10.71 -0.12
CA LYS A 61 10.41 11.27 0.96
C LYS A 61 11.40 12.34 0.47
N ALA A 62 11.92 12.18 -0.74
CA ALA A 62 12.82 13.13 -1.37
C ALA A 62 12.10 14.32 -2.02
N ALA A 63 10.76 14.32 -2.04
CA ALA A 63 9.95 15.23 -2.86
C ALA A 63 10.32 15.19 -4.35
N ASP A 64 10.79 14.03 -4.82
CA ASP A 64 11.25 13.75 -6.18
C ASP A 64 10.30 12.76 -6.87
N LEU A 65 9.02 13.13 -6.87
CA LEU A 65 8.05 12.58 -7.80
C LEU A 65 7.71 13.76 -8.70
N GLY A 66 8.34 13.82 -9.87
CA GLY A 66 8.12 14.90 -10.83
C GLY A 66 6.62 15.20 -10.99
N ALA A 67 6.27 16.48 -11.05
CA ALA A 67 4.89 16.90 -11.26
C ALA A 67 4.37 16.25 -12.55
N VAL A 68 3.44 15.30 -12.39
CA VAL A 68 2.66 14.71 -13.49
C VAL A 68 1.49 15.60 -13.85
#